data_AF-A0A1W9R7M0-F1
#
_entry.id   AF-A0A1W9R7M0-F1
#
_cell.length_a   1.000
_cell.length_b   1.000
_cell.length_c   1.000
_cell.angle_alpha   90.00
_cell.angle_beta   90.00
_cell.angle_gamma   90.00
#
_symmetry.space_group_name_H-M   'P 1'
#
loop_
_entity.id
_entity.type
_entity.pdbx_description
1 polymer ?
#
loop_
_entity_poly.entity_id
_entity_poly.type
_entity_poly.pdbx_seq_one_letter_code
_entity_poly.pdbx_strand_id
1 'polypeptide(L)'
;MINKDLISGLSKLKAGLYQKDFLLTWEKTDDEIRQIILVAEILKQLRENNISPKCFDSGLAVSLFRDQSTRTRFSFASAANLLGLEVQDFDESKSQIGHGETVRETANMISFFTDIIGIRDDKYIGIGNEYMREVGAALDDGFANGVLAQ
;
A
#
# COMPACT_ATOMS: atom_id res chain seq x y z
N MET A 1 15.71 -13.52 -19.59
CA MET A 1 16.67 -13.79 -18.48
C MET A 1 16.73 -12.53 -17.63
N ILE A 2 16.54 -12.62 -16.30
CA ILE A 2 16.54 -11.44 -15.42
C ILE A 2 17.93 -10.82 -15.38
N ASN A 3 18.03 -9.49 -15.49
CA ASN A 3 19.31 -8.80 -15.41
C ASN A 3 19.89 -8.90 -13.98
N LYS A 4 20.99 -9.65 -13.84
CA LYS A 4 21.68 -9.85 -12.55
C LYS A 4 22.24 -8.56 -11.96
N ASP A 5 22.51 -7.56 -12.80
CA ASP A 5 23.02 -6.26 -12.34
C ASP A 5 21.97 -5.48 -11.56
N LEU A 6 20.68 -5.62 -11.91
CA LEU A 6 19.59 -4.98 -11.17
C LEU A 6 19.45 -5.54 -9.75
N ILE A 7 19.52 -6.87 -9.61
CA ILE A 7 19.45 -7.54 -8.31
C ILE A 7 20.67 -7.18 -7.44
N SER A 8 21.87 -7.14 -8.05
CA SER A 8 23.10 -6.70 -7.39
C SER A 8 23.07 -5.22 -7.00
N GLY A 9 22.40 -4.38 -7.79
CA GLY A 9 22.15 -2.98 -7.46
C GLY A 9 21.23 -2.85 -6.25
N LEU A 10 20.14 -3.62 -6.20
CA LEU A 10 19.17 -3.58 -5.12
C LEU A 10 19.78 -3.96 -3.77
N SER A 11 20.62 -5.00 -3.71
CA SER A 11 21.23 -5.48 -2.46
C SER A 11 22.24 -4.52 -1.84
N LYS A 12 22.72 -3.52 -2.60
CA LYS A 12 23.67 -2.51 -2.14
C LYS A 12 23.01 -1.27 -1.53
N LEU A 13 21.71 -1.08 -1.77
CA LEU A 13 20.96 0.06 -1.25
C LEU A 13 20.54 -0.20 0.20
N LYS A 14 20.55 0.85 1.03
CA LYS A 14 20.11 0.75 2.43
C LYS A 14 18.59 0.57 2.48
N ALA A 15 18.13 -0.49 3.13
CA ALA A 15 16.70 -0.79 3.28
C ALA A 15 16.11 -0.02 4.47
N GLY A 16 15.02 0.72 4.21
CA GLY A 16 14.25 1.46 5.23
C GLY A 16 12.73 1.40 5.04
N LEU A 17 12.24 0.70 4.00
CA LEU A 17 10.83 0.73 3.58
C LEU A 17 9.96 -0.37 4.19
N TYR A 18 10.54 -1.39 4.82
CA TYR A 18 9.75 -2.47 5.43
C TYR A 18 8.95 -1.93 6.62
N GLN A 19 7.64 -2.24 6.65
CA GLN A 19 6.68 -1.75 7.65
C GLN A 19 6.69 -0.21 7.80
N LYS A 20 6.84 0.52 6.68
CA LYS A 20 6.76 1.98 6.66
C LYS A 20 5.71 2.45 5.66
N ASP A 21 4.97 3.47 6.04
CA ASP A 21 4.08 4.18 5.15
C ASP A 21 4.85 4.90 4.05
N PHE A 22 4.31 4.87 2.83
CA PHE A 22 4.81 5.64 1.70
C PHE A 22 3.79 6.73 1.35
N LEU A 23 3.91 7.88 2.03
CA LEU A 23 3.00 9.02 1.83
C LEU A 23 3.58 10.05 0.86
N LEU A 24 4.76 10.60 1.19
CA LEU A 24 5.40 11.68 0.46
C LEU A 24 6.80 11.30 0.02
N THR A 25 7.11 11.51 -1.26
CA THR A 25 8.41 11.14 -1.84
C THR A 25 9.58 11.91 -1.21
N TRP A 26 9.35 13.15 -0.79
CA TRP A 26 10.36 13.99 -0.15
C TRP A 26 10.62 13.65 1.33
N GLU A 27 9.83 12.74 1.91
CA GLU A 27 10.10 12.16 3.23
C GLU A 27 10.97 10.90 3.15
N LYS A 28 11.38 10.51 1.93
CA LYS A 28 12.23 9.33 1.68
C LYS A 28 13.62 9.75 1.28
N THR A 29 14.57 8.90 1.61
CA THR A 29 15.96 9.02 1.15
C THR A 29 16.06 8.68 -0.34
N ASP A 30 17.05 9.23 -1.02
CA ASP A 30 17.32 8.89 -2.41
C ASP A 30 17.50 7.37 -2.63
N ASP A 31 18.11 6.67 -1.67
CA ASP A 31 18.32 5.22 -1.75
C ASP A 31 17.00 4.45 -1.69
N GLU A 32 16.05 4.86 -0.84
CA GLU A 32 14.71 4.28 -0.80
C GLU A 32 13.94 4.51 -2.12
N ILE A 33 14.04 5.72 -2.68
CA ILE A 33 13.43 6.00 -3.99
C ILE A 33 14.07 5.16 -5.10
N ARG A 34 15.40 5.03 -5.12
CA ARG A 34 16.11 4.14 -6.06
C ARG A 34 15.70 2.69 -5.89
N GLN A 35 15.48 2.21 -4.66
CA GLN A 35 14.99 0.85 -4.41
C GLN A 35 13.64 0.61 -5.07
N ILE A 36 12.69 1.54 -4.91
CA ILE A 36 11.35 1.41 -5.52
C ILE A 36 11.45 1.31 -7.05
N ILE A 37 12.26 2.16 -7.67
CA ILE A 37 12.45 2.16 -9.12
C ILE A 37 13.07 0.83 -9.59
N LEU A 38 14.12 0.35 -8.92
CA LEU A 38 14.75 -0.93 -9.25
C LEU A 38 13.81 -2.12 -9.09
N VAL A 39 13.01 -2.15 -8.01
CA VAL A 39 11.99 -3.18 -7.81
C VAL A 39 10.96 -3.15 -8.94
N ALA A 40 10.49 -1.96 -9.34
CA ALA A 40 9.57 -1.83 -10.46
C ALA A 40 10.16 -2.36 -11.79
N GLU A 41 11.44 -2.08 -12.07
CA GLU A 41 12.14 -2.60 -13.24
C GLU A 41 12.27 -4.13 -13.19
N ILE A 42 12.61 -4.70 -12.02
CA ILE A 42 12.70 -6.15 -11.83
C ILE A 42 11.32 -6.81 -12.04
N LEU A 43 10.26 -6.27 -11.44
CA LEU A 43 8.89 -6.78 -11.59
C LEU A 43 8.43 -6.72 -13.06
N LYS A 44 8.78 -5.66 -13.78
CA LYS A 44 8.53 -5.55 -15.22
C LYS A 44 9.24 -6.66 -16.00
N GLN A 45 10.52 -6.90 -15.75
CA GLN A 45 11.26 -7.98 -16.41
C GLN A 45 10.69 -9.35 -16.09
N LEU A 46 10.28 -9.60 -14.84
CA LEU A 46 9.62 -10.86 -14.46
C LEU A 46 8.36 -11.09 -15.31
N ARG A 47 7.52 -10.05 -15.43
CA ARG A 47 6.31 -10.12 -16.25
C ARG A 47 6.60 -10.37 -17.73
N GLU A 48 7.57 -9.65 -18.31
CA GLU A 48 7.97 -9.82 -19.72
C GLU A 48 8.53 -11.22 -20.03
N ASN A 49 9.14 -11.87 -19.04
CA ASN A 49 9.66 -13.23 -19.16
C ASN A 49 8.67 -14.31 -18.70
N ASN A 50 7.41 -13.95 -18.41
CA ASN A 50 6.37 -14.84 -17.90
C ASN A 50 6.78 -15.60 -16.62
N ILE A 51 7.53 -14.92 -15.74
CA ILE A 51 7.93 -15.42 -14.42
C ILE A 51 7.00 -14.80 -13.39
N SER A 52 6.37 -15.64 -12.56
CA SER A 52 5.48 -15.16 -11.50
C SER A 52 6.26 -14.44 -10.40
N PRO A 53 5.93 -13.17 -10.08
CA PRO A 53 6.50 -12.44 -8.94
C PRO A 53 5.67 -12.64 -7.66
N LYS A 54 4.69 -13.55 -7.64
CA LYS A 54 3.79 -13.78 -6.52
C LYS A 54 4.59 -14.03 -5.23
N CYS A 55 4.30 -13.25 -4.18
CA CYS A 55 4.93 -13.38 -2.87
C CYS A 55 3.94 -13.54 -1.71
N PHE A 56 2.63 -13.44 -1.98
CA PHE A 56 1.56 -13.68 -1.01
C PHE A 56 0.68 -14.84 -1.48
N ASP A 57 0.49 -15.87 -0.67
CA ASP A 57 -0.43 -16.98 -1.00
C ASP A 57 -1.88 -16.73 -0.57
N SER A 58 -2.07 -15.87 0.41
CA SER A 58 -3.35 -15.37 0.90
C SER A 58 -3.13 -13.98 1.48
N GLY A 59 -4.17 -13.15 1.51
CA GLY A 59 -4.09 -11.80 2.06
C GLY A 59 -5.00 -10.82 1.33
N LEU A 60 -5.23 -9.66 1.94
CA LEU A 60 -6.04 -8.60 1.37
C LEU A 60 -5.21 -7.35 1.08
N ALA A 61 -5.48 -6.74 -0.08
CA ALA A 61 -5.11 -5.37 -0.39
C ALA A 61 -6.37 -4.51 -0.38
N VAL A 62 -6.54 -3.66 0.62
CA VAL A 62 -7.69 -2.76 0.73
C VAL A 62 -7.47 -1.52 -0.11
N SER A 63 -8.45 -1.20 -0.94
CA SER A 63 -8.47 -0.03 -1.82
C SER A 63 -9.47 1.00 -1.25
N LEU A 64 -8.94 2.03 -0.60
CA LEU A 64 -9.70 3.11 0.03
C LEU A 64 -9.61 4.39 -0.82
N PHE A 65 -10.50 4.50 -1.81
CA PHE A 65 -10.52 5.62 -2.76
C PHE A 65 -11.77 6.47 -2.54
N ARG A 66 -11.61 7.66 -1.95
CA ARG A 66 -12.72 8.54 -1.56
C ARG A 66 -13.26 9.41 -2.71
N ASP A 67 -12.54 9.48 -3.82
CA ASP A 67 -12.97 10.09 -5.08
C ASP A 67 -12.77 9.15 -6.27
N GLN A 68 -13.42 9.46 -7.40
CA GLN A 68 -13.37 8.66 -8.62
C GLN A 68 -11.99 8.73 -9.26
N SER A 69 -11.28 7.60 -9.23
CA SER A 69 -10.02 7.44 -9.93
C SER A 69 -9.84 6.05 -10.53
N THR A 70 -10.42 5.86 -11.70
CA THR A 70 -10.39 4.56 -12.40
C THR A 70 -8.98 4.10 -12.70
N ARG A 71 -8.09 5.00 -13.15
CA ARG A 71 -6.71 4.63 -13.52
C ARG A 71 -5.91 4.18 -12.31
N THR A 72 -5.92 4.94 -11.22
CA THR A 72 -5.15 4.62 -10.02
C THR A 72 -5.70 3.37 -9.34
N ARG A 73 -7.03 3.23 -9.23
CA ARG A 73 -7.66 2.03 -8.67
C ARG A 73 -7.32 0.77 -9.47
N PHE A 74 -7.40 0.85 -10.80
CA PHE A 74 -7.03 -0.27 -11.67
C PHE A 74 -5.56 -0.65 -11.55
N SER A 75 -4.65 0.34 -11.47
CA SER A 75 -3.23 0.09 -11.25
C SER A 75 -2.95 -0.58 -9.90
N PHE A 76 -3.59 -0.12 -8.83
CA PHE A 76 -3.47 -0.72 -7.50
C PHE A 76 -3.97 -2.17 -7.49
N ALA A 77 -5.17 -2.41 -8.04
CA ALA A 77 -5.75 -3.74 -8.11
C ALA A 77 -4.87 -4.70 -8.95
N SER A 78 -4.31 -4.22 -10.06
CA SER A 78 -3.41 -4.99 -10.90
C SER A 78 -2.11 -5.37 -10.17
N ALA A 79 -1.55 -4.44 -9.38
CA ALA A 79 -0.34 -4.68 -8.60
C ALA A 79 -0.56 -5.68 -7.46
N ALA A 80 -1.66 -5.54 -6.72
CA ALA A 80 -2.04 -6.47 -5.66
C ALA A 80 -2.25 -7.89 -6.20
N ASN A 81 -3.02 -8.03 -7.28
CA ASN A 81 -3.24 -9.32 -7.93
C ASN A 81 -1.93 -9.95 -8.45
N LEU A 82 -1.04 -9.14 -9.04
CA LEU A 82 0.27 -9.60 -9.51
C LEU A 82 1.11 -10.23 -8.40
N LEU A 83 1.03 -9.70 -7.18
CA LEU A 83 1.76 -10.19 -6.00
C LEU A 83 1.03 -11.31 -5.25
N GLY A 84 -0.24 -11.58 -5.58
CA GLY A 84 -1.05 -12.67 -5.03
C GLY A 84 -2.06 -12.27 -3.96
N LEU A 85 -2.32 -10.97 -3.79
CA LEU A 85 -3.32 -10.46 -2.86
C LEU A 85 -4.69 -10.33 -3.54
N GLU A 86 -5.75 -10.58 -2.77
CA GLU A 86 -7.12 -10.29 -3.18
C GLU A 86 -7.44 -8.82 -2.89
N VAL A 87 -8.11 -8.14 -3.82
CA VAL A 87 -8.38 -6.70 -3.70
C VAL A 87 -9.76 -6.49 -3.11
N GLN A 88 -9.83 -5.79 -1.98
CA GLN A 88 -11.10 -5.37 -1.39
C GLN A 88 -11.27 -3.86 -1.58
N ASP A 89 -12.17 -3.48 -2.48
CA ASP A 89 -12.58 -2.08 -2.60
C ASP A 89 -13.43 -1.70 -1.37
N PHE A 90 -13.00 -0.67 -0.67
CA PHE A 90 -13.72 -0.09 0.45
C PHE A 90 -14.49 1.15 0.00
N ASP A 91 -15.80 1.04 0.05
CA ASP A 91 -16.72 2.10 -0.35
C ASP A 91 -17.24 2.81 0.91
N GLU A 92 -16.68 3.98 1.22
CA GLU A 92 -17.10 4.76 2.38
C GLU A 92 -18.58 5.15 2.33
N SER A 93 -19.18 5.25 1.14
CA SER A 93 -20.62 5.57 1.02
C SER A 93 -21.52 4.44 1.52
N LYS A 94 -20.98 3.22 1.58
CA LYS A 94 -21.63 2.04 2.16
C LYS A 94 -21.16 1.75 3.59
N SER A 95 -20.16 2.49 4.07
CA SER A 95 -19.60 2.36 5.41
C SER A 95 -20.34 3.26 6.41
N GLN A 96 -20.31 2.87 7.69
CA GLN A 96 -20.88 3.67 8.78
C GLN A 96 -20.04 4.91 9.15
N ILE A 97 -18.98 5.21 8.40
CA ILE A 97 -18.27 6.50 8.47
C ILE A 97 -19.23 7.68 8.31
N GLY A 98 -20.26 7.56 7.46
CA GLY A 98 -21.33 8.56 7.33
C GLY A 98 -22.24 8.70 8.57
N HIS A 99 -22.16 7.75 9.52
CA HIS A 99 -22.92 7.71 10.78
C HIS A 99 -22.08 8.11 12.00
N GLY A 100 -20.86 8.62 11.80
CA GLY A 100 -20.02 9.16 12.88
C GLY A 100 -18.96 8.21 13.44
N GLU A 101 -18.65 7.11 12.74
CA GLU A 101 -17.45 6.31 13.06
C GLU A 101 -16.19 7.19 12.97
N THR A 102 -15.30 6.99 13.94
CA THR A 102 -14.00 7.64 13.96
C THR A 102 -13.05 7.02 12.94
N VAL A 103 -12.06 7.78 12.48
CA VAL A 103 -11.00 7.27 11.58
C VAL A 103 -10.30 6.05 12.18
N ARG A 104 -10.11 6.04 13.51
CA ARG A 104 -9.53 4.91 14.25
C ARG A 104 -10.38 3.64 14.14
N GLU A 105 -11.69 3.74 14.35
CA GLU A 105 -12.59 2.58 14.28
C GLU A 105 -12.59 2.00 12.87
N THR A 106 -12.67 2.86 11.85
CA THR A 106 -12.56 2.43 10.45
C THR A 106 -11.21 1.78 10.14
N ALA A 107 -10.10 2.43 10.52
CA ALA A 107 -8.74 1.94 10.26
C ALA A 107 -8.52 0.55 10.85
N ASN A 108 -8.89 0.36 12.12
CA ASN A 108 -8.79 -0.94 12.78
C ASN A 108 -9.68 -1.99 12.11
N MET A 109 -10.91 -1.63 11.75
CA MET A 109 -11.83 -2.55 11.09
C MET A 109 -11.32 -3.03 9.73
N ILE A 110 -10.83 -2.13 8.88
CA ILE A 110 -10.31 -2.51 7.55
C ILE A 110 -8.96 -3.20 7.62
N SER A 111 -8.23 -3.10 8.73
CA SER A 111 -6.91 -3.71 8.87
C SER A 111 -6.93 -5.18 9.23
N PHE A 112 -8.07 -5.73 9.69
CA PHE A 112 -8.16 -7.15 10.01
C PHE A 112 -7.96 -8.00 8.74
N PHE A 113 -6.88 -8.81 8.74
CA PHE A 113 -6.46 -9.64 7.60
C PHE A 113 -6.05 -8.87 6.34
N THR A 114 -5.62 -7.62 6.49
CA THR A 114 -5.14 -6.78 5.39
C THR A 114 -3.64 -6.61 5.46
N ASP A 115 -2.95 -6.95 4.36
CA ASP A 115 -1.51 -6.80 4.22
C ASP A 115 -1.12 -5.40 3.73
N ILE A 116 -1.98 -4.78 2.89
CA ILE A 116 -1.71 -3.49 2.25
C ILE A 116 -2.97 -2.65 2.20
N ILE A 117 -2.88 -1.38 2.59
CA ILE A 117 -3.96 -0.39 2.42
C ILE A 117 -3.48 0.69 1.46
N GLY A 118 -4.20 0.85 0.35
CA GLY A 118 -4.00 1.96 -0.59
C GLY A 118 -5.04 3.04 -0.35
N ILE A 119 -4.63 4.24 0.04
CA ILE A 119 -5.53 5.36 0.32
C ILE A 119 -5.39 6.44 -0.75
N ARG A 120 -6.52 6.95 -1.23
CA ARG A 120 -6.59 8.19 -2.00
C ARG A 120 -7.69 9.08 -1.44
N ASP A 121 -7.27 10.25 -0.98
CA ASP A 121 -8.17 11.33 -0.55
C ASP A 121 -7.73 12.66 -1.18
N ASP A 122 -8.36 13.00 -2.30
CA ASP A 122 -8.27 14.29 -2.96
C ASP A 122 -9.61 15.05 -2.95
N LYS A 123 -10.58 14.58 -2.15
CA LYS A 123 -11.93 15.16 -2.08
C LYS A 123 -11.90 16.60 -1.58
N TYR A 124 -10.95 16.91 -0.70
CA TYR A 124 -10.72 18.25 -0.17
C TYR A 124 -9.23 18.57 -0.21
N ILE A 125 -8.89 19.73 -0.78
CA ILE A 125 -7.51 20.15 -0.96
C ILE A 125 -6.85 20.34 0.42
N GLY A 126 -5.72 19.68 0.62
CA GLY A 126 -4.85 19.89 1.79
C GLY A 126 -5.11 18.97 2.99
N ILE A 127 -6.22 18.20 3.02
CA ILE A 127 -6.55 17.35 4.18
C ILE A 127 -6.22 15.87 3.98
N GLY A 128 -6.06 15.40 2.74
CA GLY A 128 -5.86 13.98 2.47
C GLY A 128 -4.61 13.40 3.15
N ASN A 129 -3.52 14.17 3.22
CA ASN A 129 -2.30 13.76 3.93
C ASN A 129 -2.51 13.63 5.45
N GLU A 130 -3.31 14.51 6.03
CA GLU A 130 -3.65 14.44 7.46
C GLU A 130 -4.46 13.18 7.75
N TYR A 131 -5.48 12.91 6.93
CA TYR A 131 -6.28 11.69 7.02
C TYR A 131 -5.43 10.42 6.89
N MET A 132 -4.54 10.34 5.90
CA MET A 132 -3.65 9.18 5.72
C MET A 132 -2.73 8.95 6.91
N ARG A 133 -2.24 10.02 7.54
CA ARG A 133 -1.42 9.93 8.77
C ARG A 133 -2.23 9.52 9.98
N GLU A 134 -3.46 10.00 10.11
CA GLU A 134 -4.37 9.57 11.18
C GLU A 134 -4.68 8.08 11.07
N VAL A 135 -4.92 7.58 9.85
CA VAL A 135 -5.07 6.14 9.59
C VAL A 135 -3.79 5.38 10.00
N GLY A 136 -2.62 5.78 9.51
CA GLY A 136 -1.35 5.13 9.87
C GLY A 136 -1.12 5.08 11.39
N ALA A 137 -1.34 6.20 12.08
CA ALA A 137 -1.21 6.29 13.53
C ALA A 137 -2.22 5.40 14.28
N ALA A 138 -3.45 5.26 13.76
CA ALA A 138 -4.45 4.36 14.34
C ALA A 138 -4.05 2.88 14.17
N LEU A 139 -3.44 2.52 13.04
CA LEU A 139 -2.92 1.16 12.81
C LEU A 139 -1.74 0.84 13.72
N ASP A 140 -0.80 1.77 13.86
CA ASP A 140 0.33 1.64 14.79
C ASP A 140 -0.14 1.47 16.24
N ASP A 141 -1.13 2.27 16.66
CA ASP A 141 -1.77 2.14 17.98
C ASP A 141 -2.47 0.79 18.13
N GLY A 142 -3.23 0.35 17.12
CA GLY A 142 -3.90 -0.95 17.11
C GLY A 142 -2.93 -2.11 17.25
N PHE A 143 -1.78 -2.07 16.57
CA PHE A 143 -0.73 -3.06 16.72
C PHE A 143 -0.04 -3.01 18.09
N ALA A 144 0.33 -1.81 18.56
CA ALA A 144 0.99 -1.63 19.85
C ALA A 144 0.15 -2.14 21.04
N ASN A 145 -1.18 -2.04 20.93
CA ASN A 145 -2.13 -2.54 21.93
C ASN A 145 -2.55 -4.00 21.71
N GLY A 146 -2.00 -4.69 20.71
CA GLY A 146 -2.31 -6.10 20.41
C GLY A 146 -3.72 -6.33 19.84
N VAL A 147 -4.36 -5.29 19.30
CA VAL A 147 -5.68 -5.36 18.64
C VAL A 147 -5.53 -5.90 17.22
N LEU A 148 -4.47 -5.51 16.51
CA LEU A 148 -4.16 -5.93 15.14
C LEU A 148 -2.96 -6.88 15.11
N ALA A 149 -2.99 -7.84 14.20
CA ALA A 149 -1.81 -8.61 13.82
C ALA A 149 -1.08 -7.83 12.72
N GLN A 150 0.24 -7.68 12.84
CA GLN A 150 1.06 -7.00 11.83
C GLN A 150 1.60 -7.98 10.79
#